data_AF-W1UVK1-F1
#
_entry.id   AF-W1UVK1-F1
#
_cell.length_a   1.000
_cell.length_b   1.000
_cell.length_c   1.000
_cell.angle_alpha   90.00
_cell.angle_beta   90.00
_cell.angle_gamma   90.00
#
_symmetry.space_group_name_H-M   'P 1'
#
loop_
_entity.id
_entity.type
_entity.pdbx_description
1 polymer ?
#
loop_
_entity_poly.entity_id
_entity_poly.type
_entity_poly.pdbx_seq_one_letter_code
_entity_poly.pdbx_strand_id
1 'polypeptide(L)'
;MEWTTERRYRLYQDWTQEEIQHIKENMAQSPWHTHYHVEPKTGLLNDPNGFSYFDGKWIVFYQNFPFGAAHGLKSWVQLESDDLVHFRETGVKVLPDTPLDSHGAYSGSAMQFGDNLFLFYTGNVRDENWIRHPYQIGALMDKDGNITKIDKILIDQPADST
;
A
#
# COMPACT_ATOMS: atom_id res chain seq x y z
N MET A 1 -20.01 3.36 -14.05
CA MET A 1 -20.00 4.54 -13.15
C MET A 1 -18.59 5.12 -13.16
N GLU A 2 -18.45 6.43 -13.29
CA GLU A 2 -17.13 7.08 -13.43
C GLU A 2 -16.37 7.15 -12.09
N TRP A 3 -15.04 7.09 -12.15
CA TRP A 3 -14.14 7.23 -11.00
C TRP A 3 -13.74 8.69 -10.80
N THR A 4 -14.57 9.45 -10.11
CA THR A 4 -14.25 10.84 -9.73
C THR A 4 -13.08 10.90 -8.74
N THR A 5 -12.42 12.05 -8.63
CA THR A 5 -11.38 12.28 -7.62
C THR A 5 -11.90 12.04 -6.21
N GLU A 6 -13.07 12.59 -5.87
CA GLU A 6 -13.72 12.37 -4.57
C GLU A 6 -13.91 10.88 -4.26
N ARG A 7 -14.42 10.09 -5.22
CA ARG A 7 -14.62 8.65 -5.01
C ARG A 7 -13.31 7.89 -4.87
N ARG A 8 -12.28 8.25 -5.66
CA ARG A 8 -10.95 7.62 -5.60
C ARG A 8 -10.22 7.89 -4.29
N TYR A 9 -10.46 9.06 -3.68
CA TYR A 9 -9.83 9.49 -2.43
C TYR A 9 -10.76 9.39 -1.22
N ARG A 10 -11.93 8.76 -1.36
CA ARG A 10 -12.80 8.38 -0.22
C ARG A 10 -11.99 7.55 0.78
N LEU A 11 -12.04 7.92 2.06
CA LEU A 11 -11.32 7.21 3.11
C LEU A 11 -11.83 5.78 3.24
N TYR A 12 -10.95 4.88 3.69
CA TYR A 12 -11.25 3.45 3.71
C TYR A 12 -12.45 3.13 4.61
N GLN A 13 -12.60 3.85 5.72
CA GLN A 13 -13.71 3.71 6.66
C GLN A 13 -15.07 4.17 6.14
N ASP A 14 -15.08 4.99 5.07
CA ASP A 14 -16.30 5.57 4.50
C ASP A 14 -16.90 4.69 3.40
N TRP A 15 -16.23 3.59 3.02
CA TRP A 15 -16.80 2.58 2.13
C TRP A 15 -17.75 1.68 2.91
N THR A 16 -18.97 1.49 2.40
CA THR A 16 -19.98 0.70 3.10
C THR A 16 -19.65 -0.80 3.01
N GLN A 17 -20.13 -1.58 3.99
CA GLN A 17 -19.99 -3.04 3.95
C GLN A 17 -20.66 -3.65 2.71
N GLU A 18 -21.76 -3.05 2.23
CA GLU A 18 -22.45 -3.47 1.01
C GLU A 18 -21.59 -3.23 -0.23
N GLU A 19 -20.96 -2.05 -0.37
CA GLU A 19 -20.05 -1.75 -1.47
C GLU A 19 -18.87 -2.73 -1.48
N ILE A 20 -18.25 -2.96 -0.32
CA ILE A 20 -17.12 -3.89 -0.16
C ILE A 20 -17.53 -5.32 -0.53
N GLN A 21 -18.71 -5.76 -0.08
CA GLN A 21 -19.21 -7.10 -0.36
C GLN A 21 -19.49 -7.27 -1.86
N HIS A 22 -20.10 -6.27 -2.50
CA HIS A 22 -20.34 -6.29 -3.94
C HIS A 22 -19.04 -6.38 -4.76
N ILE A 23 -17.99 -5.67 -4.35
CA ILE A 23 -16.67 -5.77 -4.99
C ILE A 23 -16.10 -7.19 -4.88
N LYS A 24 -16.19 -7.80 -3.69
CA LYS A 24 -15.72 -9.18 -3.48
C LYS A 24 -16.47 -10.20 -4.33
N GLU A 25 -17.78 -10.06 -4.44
CA GLU A 25 -18.63 -10.93 -5.25
C GLU A 25 -18.30 -10.81 -6.74
N ASN A 26 -18.16 -9.58 -7.24
CA ASN A 26 -17.77 -9.34 -8.63
C ASN A 26 -16.38 -9.90 -8.93
N MET A 27 -15.41 -9.69 -8.01
CA MET A 27 -14.07 -10.25 -8.15
C MET A 27 -14.14 -11.77 -8.21
N ALA A 28 -14.78 -12.44 -7.25
CA ALA A 28 -14.85 -13.91 -7.17
C ALA A 28 -15.50 -14.59 -8.40
N GLN A 29 -16.30 -13.86 -9.18
CA GLN A 29 -16.92 -14.35 -10.42
C GLN A 29 -16.07 -14.10 -11.67
N SER A 30 -14.91 -13.45 -11.55
CA SER A 30 -14.06 -13.14 -12.70
C SER A 30 -13.51 -14.42 -13.35
N PRO A 31 -13.75 -14.64 -14.65
CA PRO A 31 -13.13 -15.76 -15.36
C PRO A 31 -11.66 -15.50 -15.73
N TRP A 32 -11.13 -14.32 -15.38
CA TRP A 32 -9.81 -13.84 -15.78
C TRP A 32 -8.77 -13.87 -14.64
N HIS A 33 -9.09 -14.54 -13.53
CA HIS A 33 -8.15 -14.72 -12.43
C HIS A 33 -6.86 -15.38 -12.86
N THR A 34 -5.77 -15.00 -12.22
CA THR A 34 -4.51 -15.75 -12.31
C THR A 34 -4.40 -16.72 -11.14
N HIS A 35 -3.81 -17.89 -11.40
CA HIS A 35 -3.66 -18.94 -10.40
C HIS A 35 -2.20 -19.21 -10.01
N TYR A 36 -1.26 -18.49 -10.64
CA TYR A 36 0.18 -18.73 -10.52
C TYR A 36 1.01 -17.43 -10.46
N HIS A 37 0.35 -16.28 -10.46
CA HIS A 37 0.98 -14.98 -10.20
C HIS A 37 0.23 -14.28 -9.06
N VAL A 38 0.90 -13.32 -8.43
CA VAL A 38 0.28 -12.44 -7.44
C VAL A 38 -0.92 -11.70 -8.05
N GLU A 39 -2.05 -11.75 -7.35
CA GLU A 39 -3.30 -11.04 -7.68
C GLU A 39 -3.86 -10.40 -6.41
N PRO A 40 -4.44 -9.19 -6.46
CA PRO A 40 -5.10 -8.62 -5.30
C PRO A 40 -6.40 -9.37 -4.98
N LYS A 41 -6.71 -9.54 -3.69
CA LYS A 41 -8.03 -10.07 -3.27
C LYS A 41 -9.20 -9.20 -3.77
N THR A 42 -8.98 -7.89 -3.85
CA THR A 42 -9.97 -6.93 -4.35
C THR A 42 -9.28 -5.73 -5.01
N GLY A 43 -9.93 -5.16 -6.01
CA GLY A 43 -9.58 -3.86 -6.58
C GLY A 43 -8.31 -3.90 -7.44
N LEU A 44 -7.56 -2.80 -7.41
CA LEU A 44 -6.38 -2.61 -8.24
C LEU A 44 -5.09 -2.94 -7.48
N LEU A 45 -4.21 -3.69 -8.13
CA LEU A 45 -2.81 -3.89 -7.78
C LEU A 45 -1.92 -3.11 -8.74
N ASN A 46 -0.84 -2.50 -8.24
CA ASN A 46 0.20 -1.90 -9.09
C ASN A 46 1.62 -2.24 -8.62
N ASP A 47 2.44 -1.23 -8.31
CA ASP A 47 3.87 -1.35 -8.10
C ASP A 47 4.22 -2.36 -6.98
N PRO A 48 5.24 -3.21 -7.18
CA PRO A 48 5.83 -3.96 -6.08
C PRO A 48 6.62 -3.00 -5.18
N ASN A 49 6.52 -3.20 -3.87
CA ASN A 49 7.18 -2.38 -2.87
C ASN A 49 7.85 -3.26 -1.81
N GLY A 50 8.84 -2.70 -1.12
CA GLY A 50 9.44 -3.35 0.05
C GLY A 50 10.02 -4.75 -0.20
N PHE A 51 10.34 -5.11 -1.45
CA PHE A 51 10.81 -6.44 -1.77
C PHE A 51 12.15 -6.71 -1.09
N SER A 52 12.16 -7.69 -0.18
CA SER A 52 13.26 -7.91 0.75
C SER A 52 13.25 -9.34 1.30
N TYR A 53 14.30 -9.71 2.03
CA TYR A 53 14.35 -10.93 2.83
C TYR A 53 14.47 -10.52 4.31
N PHE A 54 13.52 -10.98 5.13
CA PHE A 54 13.42 -10.61 6.54
C PHE A 54 12.82 -11.76 7.35
N ASP A 55 13.39 -12.01 8.54
CA ASP A 55 12.98 -13.08 9.46
C ASP A 55 12.80 -14.47 8.79
N GLY A 56 13.71 -14.80 7.88
CA GLY A 56 13.71 -16.09 7.20
C GLY A 56 12.73 -16.20 6.02
N LYS A 57 12.00 -15.13 5.68
CA LYS A 57 11.00 -15.10 4.60
C LYS A 57 11.35 -14.06 3.54
N TRP A 58 10.97 -14.34 2.30
CA TRP A 58 10.84 -13.30 1.27
C TRP A 58 9.60 -12.48 1.56
N ILE A 59 9.77 -11.18 1.73
CA ILE A 59 8.69 -10.22 1.93
C ILE A 59 8.54 -9.40 0.66
N VAL A 60 7.33 -9.31 0.12
CA VAL A 60 6.99 -8.35 -0.93
C VAL A 60 5.69 -7.67 -0.58
N PHE A 61 5.63 -6.36 -0.75
CA PHE A 61 4.39 -5.61 -0.69
C PHE A 61 3.95 -5.27 -2.11
N TYR A 62 2.66 -5.06 -2.32
CA TYR A 62 2.16 -4.41 -3.52
C TYR A 62 1.30 -3.21 -3.14
N GLN A 63 1.34 -2.17 -3.97
CA GLN A 63 0.39 -1.07 -3.84
C GLN A 63 -1.01 -1.53 -4.21
N ASN A 64 -1.99 -1.19 -3.37
CA ASN A 64 -3.38 -1.59 -3.53
C ASN A 64 -4.33 -0.40 -3.39
N PHE A 65 -5.37 -0.41 -4.23
CA PHE A 65 -6.62 0.30 -4.00
C PHE A 65 -7.75 -0.74 -4.02
N PRO A 66 -8.32 -1.13 -2.86
CA PRO A 66 -9.15 -2.33 -2.78
C PRO A 66 -10.56 -2.12 -3.34
N PHE A 67 -10.96 -0.89 -3.66
CA PHE A 67 -12.35 -0.56 -3.93
C PHE A 67 -12.74 -0.55 -5.42
N GLY A 68 -11.77 -0.83 -6.31
CA GLY A 68 -12.04 -1.12 -7.71
C GLY A 68 -10.86 -0.87 -8.65
N ALA A 69 -11.13 -0.96 -9.95
CA ALA A 69 -10.10 -0.90 -11.00
C ALA A 69 -9.70 0.56 -11.35
N ALA A 70 -9.23 1.32 -10.36
CA ALA A 70 -8.76 2.69 -10.54
C ALA A 70 -7.60 3.04 -9.59
N HIS A 71 -6.83 4.07 -9.95
CA HIS A 71 -5.79 4.61 -9.09
C HIS A 71 -6.40 5.51 -8.01
N GLY A 72 -6.84 4.91 -6.91
CA GLY A 72 -7.35 5.62 -5.73
C GLY A 72 -6.34 5.76 -4.58
N LEU A 73 -6.87 5.96 -3.38
CA LEU A 73 -6.13 6.10 -2.14
C LEU A 73 -5.32 4.83 -1.84
N LYS A 74 -4.00 4.91 -1.99
CA LYS A 74 -3.11 3.73 -1.98
C LYS A 74 -2.71 3.29 -0.59
N SER A 75 -2.71 1.97 -0.38
CA SER A 75 -2.07 1.28 0.74
C SER A 75 -1.07 0.24 0.20
N TRP A 76 -0.25 -0.32 1.07
CA TRP A 76 0.54 -1.52 0.76
C TRP A 76 -0.11 -2.75 1.38
N VAL A 77 -0.03 -3.88 0.70
CA VAL A 77 -0.46 -5.20 1.22
C VAL A 77 0.72 -6.16 1.18
N GLN A 78 1.04 -6.77 2.32
CA GLN A 78 2.18 -7.69 2.45
C GLN A 78 1.85 -9.10 1.96
N LEU A 79 2.83 -9.68 1.25
CA LEU A 79 2.94 -11.08 0.92
C LEU A 79 4.25 -11.64 1.47
N GLU A 80 4.21 -12.91 1.85
CA GLU A 80 5.37 -13.70 2.26
C GLU A 80 5.57 -14.91 1.34
N SER A 81 6.82 -15.31 1.13
CA SER A 81 7.15 -16.55 0.44
C SER A 81 8.42 -17.19 1.01
N ASP A 82 8.51 -18.51 0.92
CA ASP A 82 9.72 -19.28 1.21
C ASP A 82 10.60 -19.49 -0.03
N ASP A 83 10.02 -19.39 -1.23
CA ASP A 83 10.64 -19.86 -2.48
C ASP A 83 10.49 -18.91 -3.67
N LEU A 84 9.95 -17.70 -3.46
CA LEU A 84 9.64 -16.70 -4.49
C LEU A 84 8.60 -17.14 -5.53
N VAL A 85 7.88 -18.23 -5.27
CA VAL A 85 6.83 -18.76 -6.16
C VAL A 85 5.50 -18.79 -5.42
N HIS A 86 5.48 -19.40 -4.23
CA HIS A 86 4.28 -19.54 -3.42
C HIS A 86 4.19 -18.36 -2.45
N PHE A 87 3.38 -17.35 -2.82
CA PHE A 87 3.13 -16.18 -2.01
C PHE A 87 1.84 -16.32 -1.18
N ARG A 88 1.89 -15.87 0.07
CA ARG A 88 0.74 -15.79 0.99
C ARG A 88 0.56 -14.36 1.49
N GLU A 89 -0.64 -13.81 1.37
CA GLU A 89 -0.99 -12.54 2.00
C GLU A 89 -1.11 -12.69 3.53
N THR A 90 -0.46 -11.81 4.28
CA THR A 90 -0.37 -11.92 5.76
C THR A 90 -1.42 -11.11 6.51
N GLY A 91 -2.04 -10.14 5.84
CA GLY A 91 -2.95 -9.16 6.46
C GLY A 91 -2.25 -7.89 6.95
N VAL A 92 -0.91 -7.86 6.98
CA VAL A 92 -0.13 -6.65 7.26
C VAL A 92 -0.31 -5.63 6.14
N LYS A 93 -0.54 -4.37 6.51
CA LYS A 93 -0.77 -3.26 5.58
C LYS A 93 -0.08 -1.98 6.02
N VAL A 94 0.47 -1.24 5.06
CA VAL A 94 0.81 0.18 5.26
C VAL A 94 -0.37 1.00 4.75
N LEU A 95 -1.21 1.49 5.67
CA LEU A 95 -2.38 2.29 5.33
C LEU A 95 -2.00 3.77 5.15
N PRO A 96 -2.75 4.58 4.40
CA PRO A 96 -2.58 6.04 4.36
C PRO A 96 -3.38 6.71 5.49
N ASP A 97 -2.88 6.59 6.72
CA ASP A 97 -3.61 6.93 7.95
C ASP A 97 -2.92 8.00 8.81
N THR A 98 -1.92 8.69 8.27
CA THR A 98 -1.24 9.81 8.95
C THR A 98 -1.31 11.10 8.14
N PRO A 99 -1.03 12.27 8.76
CA PRO A 99 -0.91 13.51 8.01
C PRO A 99 0.13 13.47 6.89
N LEU A 100 1.22 12.70 7.08
CA LEU A 100 2.34 12.61 6.14
C LEU A 100 2.05 11.72 4.92
N ASP A 101 0.95 10.97 4.91
CA ASP A 101 0.54 10.12 3.78
C ASP A 101 -0.98 10.10 3.56
N SER A 102 -1.66 11.16 3.98
CA SER A 102 -3.12 11.34 3.95
C SER A 102 -3.77 11.07 2.59
N HIS A 103 -3.02 11.17 1.49
CA HIS A 103 -3.47 10.94 0.13
C HIS A 103 -2.77 9.74 -0.54
N GLY A 104 -2.15 8.87 0.24
CA GLY A 104 -1.64 7.58 -0.20
C GLY A 104 -0.26 7.24 0.37
N ALA A 105 -0.10 6.00 0.82
CA ALA A 105 1.21 5.37 0.99
C ALA A 105 1.73 4.95 -0.39
N TYR A 106 2.53 5.82 -1.00
CA TYR A 106 3.10 5.58 -2.34
C TYR A 106 4.24 4.56 -2.30
N SER A 107 4.78 4.24 -3.47
CA SER A 107 5.83 3.23 -3.63
C SER A 107 7.08 3.50 -2.78
N GLY A 108 7.84 2.43 -2.55
CA GLY A 108 8.99 2.46 -1.68
C GLY A 108 9.72 1.12 -1.59
N SER A 109 10.78 1.11 -0.79
CA SER A 109 11.71 0.01 -0.59
C SER A 109 11.72 -0.45 0.86
N ALA A 110 12.38 -1.57 1.13
CA ALA A 110 12.57 -2.07 2.49
C ALA A 110 14.02 -2.52 2.70
N MET A 111 14.49 -2.38 3.94
CA MET A 111 15.81 -2.83 4.35
C MET A 111 15.76 -3.25 5.81
N GLN A 112 16.43 -4.36 6.16
CA GLN A 112 16.55 -4.75 7.56
C GLN A 112 17.29 -3.68 8.37
N PHE A 113 16.74 -3.30 9.52
CA PHE A 113 17.34 -2.36 10.47
C PHE A 113 17.18 -2.90 11.90
N GLY A 114 18.24 -3.52 12.41
CA GLY A 114 18.20 -4.27 13.66
C GLY A 114 17.22 -5.45 13.56
N ASP A 115 16.32 -5.55 14.55
CA ASP A 115 15.27 -6.57 14.61
C ASP A 115 14.00 -6.21 13.82
N ASN A 116 14.02 -5.10 13.09
CA ASN A 116 12.88 -4.62 12.30
C ASN A 116 13.20 -4.62 10.81
N LEU A 117 12.15 -4.65 10.00
CA LEU A 117 12.18 -4.26 8.59
C LEU A 117 11.82 -2.78 8.49
N PHE A 118 12.78 -1.97 8.07
CA PHE A 118 12.53 -0.56 7.78
C PHE A 118 11.89 -0.42 6.41
N LEU A 119 10.66 0.09 6.38
CA LEU A 119 9.89 0.40 5.19
C LEU A 119 10.09 1.89 4.88
N PHE A 120 10.73 2.20 3.77
CA PHE A 120 10.98 3.56 3.32
C PHE A 120 10.11 3.86 2.10
N TYR A 121 9.27 4.88 2.17
CA TYR A 121 8.26 5.13 1.14
C TYR A 121 7.92 6.61 0.98
N THR A 122 7.30 6.95 -0.15
CA THR A 122 6.76 8.29 -0.35
C THR A 122 5.38 8.39 0.29
N GLY A 123 5.22 9.28 1.26
CA GLY A 123 3.92 9.75 1.71
C GLY A 123 3.37 10.78 0.72
N ASN A 124 2.21 10.49 0.13
CA ASN A 124 1.54 11.42 -0.77
C ASN A 124 0.57 12.27 0.04
N VAL A 125 0.75 13.59 0.02
CA VAL A 125 -0.16 14.55 0.65
C VAL A 125 -0.66 15.50 -0.41
N ARG A 126 -1.91 15.95 -0.27
CA ARG A 126 -2.45 17.07 -1.03
C ARG A 126 -3.00 18.11 -0.08
N ASP A 127 -2.80 19.38 -0.42
CA ASP A 127 -3.38 20.49 0.32
C ASP A 127 -4.83 20.79 -0.13
N GLU A 128 -5.41 21.83 0.45
CA GLU A 128 -6.76 22.33 0.15
C GLU A 128 -6.96 22.74 -1.33
N ASN A 129 -5.89 23.08 -2.04
CA ASN A 129 -5.90 23.43 -3.46
C ASN A 129 -5.57 22.21 -4.35
N TRP A 130 -5.52 21.02 -3.76
CA TRP A 130 -5.17 19.76 -4.41
C TRP A 130 -3.74 19.71 -4.95
N ILE A 131 -2.84 20.60 -4.49
CA ILE A 131 -1.42 20.58 -4.86
C ILE A 131 -0.76 19.43 -4.11
N ARG A 132 0.07 18.66 -4.82
CA ARG A 132 0.75 17.49 -4.26
C ARG A 132 2.02 17.90 -3.52
N HIS A 133 2.17 17.38 -2.31
CA HIS A 133 3.35 17.50 -1.45
C HIS A 133 3.90 16.08 -1.16
N PRO A 134 4.99 15.65 -1.82
CA PRO A 134 5.59 14.33 -1.59
C PRO A 134 6.59 14.35 -0.44
N TYR A 135 6.38 13.50 0.57
CA TYR A 135 7.30 13.35 1.68
C TYR A 135 8.01 12.00 1.63
N GLN A 136 9.32 11.98 1.83
CA GLN A 136 10.03 10.71 2.01
C GLN A 136 10.00 10.35 3.50
N ILE A 137 9.28 9.28 3.83
CA ILE A 137 8.98 8.88 5.21
C ILE A 137 9.28 7.39 5.40
N GLY A 138 9.05 6.89 6.61
CA GLY A 138 9.23 5.46 6.84
C GLY A 138 8.44 4.90 8.01
N ALA A 139 8.49 3.59 8.12
CA ALA A 139 7.89 2.82 9.19
C ALA A 139 8.81 1.65 9.56
N LEU A 140 8.73 1.19 10.79
CA LEU A 140 9.41 -0.02 11.27
C LEU A 140 8.35 -1.11 11.40
N MET A 141 8.62 -2.25 10.79
CA MET A 141 7.83 -3.46 10.95
C MET A 141 8.62 -4.47 11.78
N ASP A 142 8.04 -4.96 12.87
CA ASP A 142 8.64 -6.04 13.65
C ASP A 142 8.38 -7.43 13.02
N LYS A 143 8.90 -8.49 13.65
CA LYS A 143 8.75 -9.88 13.18
C LYS A 143 7.33 -10.41 13.26
N ASP A 144 6.49 -9.81 14.10
CA ASP A 144 5.08 -10.16 14.22
C ASP A 144 4.21 -9.39 13.20
N GLY A 145 4.82 -8.52 12.40
CA GLY A 145 4.15 -7.72 11.38
C GLY A 145 3.52 -6.43 11.91
N ASN A 146 3.82 -6.03 13.16
CA ASN A 146 3.33 -4.76 13.70
C ASN A 146 4.11 -3.60 13.08
N ILE A 147 3.39 -2.62 12.54
CA ILE A 147 3.97 -1.45 11.89
C ILE A 147 3.89 -0.24 12.82
N THR A 148 5.04 0.40 13.05
CA THR A 148 5.15 1.70 13.71
C THR A 148 5.67 2.73 12.72
N LYS A 149 4.83 3.70 12.33
CA LYS A 149 5.24 4.79 11.45
C LYS A 149 6.08 5.82 12.18
N ILE A 150 7.06 6.36 11.47
CA ILE A 150 7.93 7.42 11.96
C ILE A 150 7.26 8.76 11.66
N ASP A 151 6.96 9.53 12.71
CA ASP A 151 6.37 10.88 12.59
C ASP A 151 7.45 11.93 12.26
N LYS A 152 8.14 11.73 11.13
CA LYS A 152 9.19 12.62 10.65
C LYS A 152 9.42 12.46 9.15
N ILE A 153 9.60 13.58 8.46
CA ILE A 153 10.14 13.62 7.10
C ILE A 153 11.63 13.25 7.15
N LEU A 154 12.01 12.19 6.43
CA LEU A 154 13.35 11.62 6.47
C LEU A 154 14.29 12.24 5.44
N ILE A 155 13.74 12.69 4.31
CA ILE A 155 14.48 13.43 3.28
C ILE A 155 13.66 14.68 2.95
N ASP A 156 14.25 15.83 3.20
CA ASP A 156 13.68 17.12 2.83
C ASP A 156 13.67 17.28 1.30
N GLN A 157 12.68 18.00 0.78
CA GLN A 157 12.60 18.28 -0.65
C GLN A 157 13.85 19.07 -1.09
N PRO A 158 14.62 18.57 -2.09
CA PRO A 158 15.74 19.31 -2.64
C PRO A 158 15.30 20.67 -3.19
N ALA A 159 16.07 21.73 -2.92
CA ALA A 159 15.76 23.09 -3.35
C ALA A 159 15.71 23.27 -4.88
N ASP A 160 16.32 22.33 -5.62
CA ASP A 160 16.44 22.32 -7.07
C ASP A 160 15.48 21.34 -7.76
N SER A 161 14.57 20.69 -7.02
CA SER A 161 13.54 19.81 -7.59
C SER A 161 12.13 20.32 -7.27
N THR A 162 11.33 20.53 -8.33
CA THR A 162 9.92 20.95 -8.27
C THR A 162 8.98 19.76 -8.14
#